data_AF-A0A2V9RFD9-F1
#
_entry.id   AF-A0A2V9RFD9-F1
#
_cell.length_a   1.000
_cell.length_b   1.000
_cell.length_c   1.000
_cell.angle_alpha   90.00
_cell.angle_beta   90.00
_cell.angle_gamma   90.00
#
_symmetry.space_group_name_H-M   'P 1'
#
loop_
_entity.id
_entity.type
_entity.pdbx_description
1 polymer ?
#
loop_
_entity_poly.entity_id
_entity_poly.type
_entity_poly.pdbx_seq_one_letter_code
_entity_poly.pdbx_strand_id
1 'polypeptide(L)' 'VAIDMLGAILLVHLKNGFWSQKMGFEFPLILLAASICLALTGGGAVSVDGMLVKRP' A
#
# COMPACT_ATOMS: atom_id res chain seq x y z
N VAL A 1 2.62 -5.79 0.61
CA VAL A 1 2.51 -4.37 1.02
C VAL A 1 1.14 -4.06 1.62
N ALA A 2 0.04 -4.04 0.86
CA ALA A 2 -1.29 -3.72 1.43
C ALA A 2 -1.68 -4.58 2.66
N ILE A 3 -1.44 -5.90 2.58
CA ILE A 3 -1.76 -6.85 3.66
C ILE A 3 -0.84 -6.68 4.88
N ASP A 4 0.45 -6.40 4.66
CA ASP A 4 1.41 -6.24 5.76
C ASP A 4 1.21 -4.91 6.49
N MET A 5 0.88 -3.83 5.77
CA MET A 5 0.50 -2.54 6.36
C MET A 5 -0.76 -2.66 7.21
N LEU A 6 -1.75 -3.45 6.78
CA LEU A 6 -2.97 -3.70 7.56
C LEU A 6 -2.63 -4.45 8.88
N GLY A 7 -1.77 -5.46 8.80
CA GLY A 7 -1.25 -6.15 9.99
C GLY A 7 -0.45 -5.24 10.91
N ALA A 8 0.42 -4.39 10.37
CA ALA A 8 1.25 -3.45 11.13
C ALA A 8 0.40 -2.40 11.89
N ILE A 9 -0.71 -1.93 11.29
CA ILE A 9 -1.66 -1.02 11.95
C ILE A 9 -2.32 -1.71 13.15
N LEU A 10 -2.86 -2.91 12.94
CA LEU A 10 -3.62 -3.64 13.96
C LEU A 10 -2.75 -4.17 15.11
N LEU A 11 -1.55 -4.67 14.81
CA LEU A 11 -0.69 -5.34 15.78
C LEU A 11 0.21 -4.38 16.55
N VAL A 12 0.68 -3.30 15.92
CA VAL A 12 1.76 -2.45 16.46
C VAL A 12 1.27 -1.03 16.72
N HIS A 13 0.54 -0.43 15.78
CA HIS A 13 0.23 0.99 15.84
C HIS A 13 -1.09 1.31 16.56
N LEU A 14 -1.98 0.34 16.77
CA LEU A 14 -3.21 0.51 17.55
C LEU A 14 -2.94 0.94 19.00
N LYS A 15 -1.78 0.54 19.53
CA LYS A 15 -1.35 0.82 20.91
C LYS A 15 -0.57 2.13 21.06
N ASN A 16 -0.10 2.71 19.95
CA ASN A 16 0.86 3.83 19.93
C ASN A 16 0.21 5.20 19.59
N GLY A 17 -1.08 5.23 19.25
CA GLY A 17 -1.85 6.46 18.99
C GLY A 17 -1.88 6.89 17.52
N PHE A 18 -2.48 8.05 17.24
CA PHE A 18 -2.70 8.55 15.87
C PHE A 18 -1.41 9.09 15.24
N TRP A 19 -0.67 9.94 15.96
CA TRP A 19 0.46 10.69 15.43
C TRP A 19 1.69 9.82 15.13
N SER A 20 2.22 9.90 13.89
CA SER A 20 3.45 9.22 13.46
C SER A 20 4.67 9.50 14.35
N GLN A 21 4.70 10.64 15.04
CA GLN A 21 5.76 11.04 15.98
C GLN A 21 5.96 10.07 17.17
N LYS A 22 4.97 9.24 17.48
CA LYS A 22 5.07 8.19 18.52
C LYS A 22 4.96 6.77 17.95
N MET A 23 5.36 6.56 16.69
CA MET A 23 5.09 5.31 15.96
C MET A 23 3.57 5.06 15.85
N GLY A 24 2.82 6.08 15.42
CA GLY A 24 1.37 6.02 15.19
C GLY A 24 0.98 5.58 13.77
N PHE A 25 -0.28 5.22 13.56
CA PHE A 25 -0.73 4.48 12.36
C PHE A 25 -0.96 5.32 11.10
N GLU A 26 -0.81 6.65 11.16
CA GLU A 26 -0.97 7.57 10.01
C GLU A 26 -0.17 7.16 8.77
N PHE A 27 1.13 6.89 8.95
CA PHE A 27 2.04 6.59 7.85
C PHE A 27 1.72 5.22 7.19
N PRO A 28 1.53 4.12 7.95
CA PRO A 28 0.99 2.88 7.41
C PRO A 28 -0.36 3.03 6.70
N LEU A 29 -1.25 3.89 7.19
CA LEU A 29 -2.57 4.11 6.61
C LEU A 29 -2.50 4.81 5.25
N ILE A 30 -1.60 5.80 5.12
CA ILE A 30 -1.31 6.45 3.83
C ILE A 30 -0.70 5.46 2.84
N LEU A 31 0.23 4.62 3.28
CA LEU A 31 0.82 3.57 2.43
C LEU A 31 -0.22 2.55 1.98
N LEU A 32 -1.15 2.17 2.87
CA LEU A 32 -2.27 1.30 2.53
C LEU A 32 -3.18 1.96 1.48
N ALA A 33 -3.58 3.21 1.69
CA ALA A 33 -4.40 3.95 0.73
C ALA A 33 -3.71 4.10 -0.63
N ALA A 34 -2.42 4.46 -0.65
CA ALA A 34 -1.63 4.56 -1.87
C ALA A 34 -1.51 3.20 -2.58
N SER A 35 -1.31 2.12 -1.83
CA SER A 35 -1.24 0.77 -2.40
C SER A 35 -2.57 0.30 -2.99
N ILE A 36 -3.71 0.69 -2.39
CA ILE A 36 -5.03 0.42 -2.93
C ILE A 36 -5.25 1.22 -4.21
N CYS A 37 -4.90 2.52 -4.22
CA CYS A 37 -4.98 3.35 -5.43
C CYS A 37 -4.13 2.76 -6.57
N LEU A 38 -2.91 2.29 -6.27
CA LEU A 38 -2.06 1.60 -7.23
C LEU A 38 -2.66 0.28 -7.71
N ALA A 39 -3.22 -0.52 -6.80
CA ALA A 39 -3.87 -1.78 -7.16
C ALA A 39 -5.08 -1.56 -8.08
N LEU A 40 -5.88 -0.51 -7.83
CA LEU A 40 -7.02 -0.14 -8.67
C LEU A 40 -6.59 0.46 -10.01
N THR A 41 -5.49 1.22 -10.05
CA THR A 41 -4.95 1.82 -11.28
C THR A 41 -4.27 0.76 -12.18
N GLY A 42 -3.85 -0.36 -11.60
CA GLY A 42 -3.18 -1.45 -12.30
C GLY A 42 -1.71 -1.14 -12.63
N GLY A 43 -1.04 -2.05 -13.34
CA GLY A 43 0.41 -1.96 -13.63
C GLY A 43 0.83 -0.87 -14.62
N GLY A 44 -0.12 -0.09 -15.17
CA GLY A 44 0.15 1.02 -16.09
C GLY A 44 0.79 0.61 -17.42
N ALA A 45 1.25 1.61 -18.19
CA ALA A 45 1.83 1.43 -19.53
C ALA A 45 3.13 0.60 -19.54
N VAL A 46 3.77 0.42 -18.38
CA VAL A 46 5.01 -0.36 -18.19
C VAL A 46 4.72 -1.74 -17.58
N SER A 47 3.44 -2.15 -17.54
CA SER A 47 3.08 -3.49 -17.09
C SER A 47 3.68 -4.57 -18.00
N VAL A 48 4.29 -5.58 -17.38
CA VAL A 48 4.86 -6.73 -18.09
C VAL A 48 3.79 -7.47 -18.90
N ASP A 49 2.55 -7.55 -18.38
CA ASP A 49 1.39 -8.10 -19.09
C ASP A 49 1.08 -7.30 -20.36
N GLY A 50 1.04 -5.97 -20.28
CA GLY A 50 0.84 -5.10 -21.44
C GLY A 50 1.98 -5.18 -22.46
N MET A 51 3.21 -5.45 -22.01
CA MET A 51 4.35 -5.68 -22.89
C MET A 51 4.34 -7.07 -23.53
N LEU A 52 3.81 -8.11 -22.87
CA LEU A 52 3.66 -9.44 -23.44
C LEU A 52 2.53 -9.49 -24.48
N VAL A 53 1.37 -8.89 -24.17
CA VAL A 53 0.20 -8.84 -25.07
C VAL A 53 0.47 -8.01 -26.33
N LYS A 54 1.37 -7.02 -26.27
CA LYS A 54 1.77 -6.21 -27.44
C LYS A 54 2.85 -6.86 -28.33
N ARG A 55 3.35 -8.05 -28.00
CA ARG A 55 4.30 -8.76 -28.87
C ARG A 55 3.51 -9.50 -29.96
N PRO A 56 3.80 -9.27 -31.26
CA PRO A 56 3.14 -9.97 -32.36
C PRO A 56 3.45 -11.47 -32.36
#